data_AF-A0A8K0HUB9-F1
#
_entry.id   AF-A0A8K0HUB9-F1
#
_cell.length_a   1.000
_cell.length_b   1.000
_cell.length_c   1.000
_cell.angle_alpha   90.00
_cell.angle_beta   90.00
_cell.angle_gamma   90.00
#
_symmetry.space_group_name_H-M   'P 1'
#
loop_
_entity.id
_entity.type
_entity.pdbx_description
1 polymer ?
#
loop_
_entity_poly.entity_id
_entity_poly.type
_entity_poly.pdbx_seq_one_letter_code
_entity_poly.pdbx_strand_id
1 'polypeptide(L)'
;MDVVGMGLHDYFQIIRHPMDLGTMKSKLNKGLYPSPLEFADIKLTFNDALLYNPKGHEVHKLIDQFLQLFEGLFCLAFEKYEKQ
;
A
#
# COMPACT_ATOMS: atom_id res chain seq x y z
N MET A 1 -6.36 -6.49 -7.22
CA MET A 1 -7.42 -6.81 -6.22
C MET A 1 -8.66 -7.25 -7.00
N ASP A 2 -9.40 -8.27 -6.56
CA ASP A 2 -10.66 -8.68 -7.21
C ASP A 2 -11.87 -7.99 -6.57
N VAL A 3 -12.07 -6.71 -6.90
CA VAL A 3 -13.12 -5.86 -6.31
C VAL A 3 -14.52 -6.43 -6.56
N VAL A 4 -14.76 -7.01 -7.74
CA VAL A 4 -16.06 -7.59 -8.11
C VAL A 4 -16.30 -8.89 -7.35
N GLY A 5 -15.32 -9.78 -7.31
CA GLY A 5 -15.42 -11.04 -6.54
C GLY A 5 -15.58 -10.84 -5.04
N MET A 6 -15.13 -9.69 -4.51
CA MET A 6 -15.29 -9.30 -3.10
C MET A 6 -16.60 -8.56 -2.80
N GLY A 7 -17.43 -8.24 -3.81
CA GLY A 7 -18.70 -7.54 -3.62
C GLY A 7 -18.57 -6.06 -3.24
N LEU A 8 -17.43 -5.43 -3.53
CA LEU A 8 -17.13 -4.04 -3.14
C LEU A 8 -17.62 -3.05 -4.20
N HIS A 9 -18.94 -2.94 -4.37
CA HIS A 9 -19.57 -2.23 -5.49
C HIS A 9 -19.32 -0.72 -5.51
N ASP A 10 -19.01 -0.11 -4.37
CA ASP A 10 -18.73 1.32 -4.20
C ASP A 10 -17.22 1.64 -4.15
N TYR A 11 -16.35 0.64 -4.23
CA TYR A 11 -14.91 0.80 -4.02
C TYR A 11 -14.30 1.87 -4.93
N PHE A 12 -14.58 1.82 -6.24
CA PHE A 12 -14.06 2.82 -7.20
C PHE A 12 -14.78 4.18 -7.16
N GLN A 13 -15.88 4.29 -6.41
CA GLN A 13 -16.54 5.58 -6.15
C GLN A 13 -15.84 6.32 -5.01
N ILE A 14 -15.36 5.56 -4.02
CA ILE A 14 -14.67 6.06 -2.83
C ILE A 14 -13.17 6.26 -3.12
N ILE A 15 -12.54 5.25 -3.73
CA ILE A 15 -11.09 5.22 -4.01
C ILE A 15 -10.81 5.69 -5.42
N ARG A 16 -10.21 6.88 -5.54
CA ARG A 16 -9.96 7.58 -6.81
C ARG A 16 -8.74 7.06 -7.58
N HIS A 17 -7.71 6.61 -6.85
CA HIS A 17 -6.44 6.17 -7.41
C HIS A 17 -6.05 4.82 -6.80
N PRO A 18 -6.80 3.75 -7.09
CA PRO A 18 -6.63 2.47 -6.42
C PRO A 18 -5.23 1.91 -6.60
N MET A 19 -4.60 1.54 -5.49
CA MET A 19 -3.33 0.79 -5.47
C MET A 19 -3.44 -0.47 -4.60
N ASP A 20 -2.78 -1.55 -5.03
CA ASP A 20 -2.68 -2.78 -4.25
C ASP A 20 -1.30 -3.44 -4.37
N LEU A 21 -0.98 -4.33 -3.44
CA LEU A 21 0.32 -5.00 -3.38
C LEU A 21 0.62 -5.88 -4.61
N GLY A 22 -0.41 -6.41 -5.28
CA GLY A 22 -0.24 -7.16 -6.52
C GLY A 22 0.20 -6.26 -7.68
N THR A 23 -0.41 -5.08 -7.78
CA THR A 23 -0.04 -4.03 -8.73
C THR A 23 1.37 -3.53 -8.47
N MET A 24 1.70 -3.24 -7.21
CA MET A 24 3.05 -2.83 -6.81
C MET A 24 4.11 -3.90 -7.15
N LYS A 25 3.84 -5.17 -6.85
CA LYS A 25 4.73 -6.29 -7.21
C LYS A 25 4.96 -6.35 -8.73
N SER A 26 3.92 -6.12 -9.52
CA SER A 26 4.02 -6.06 -10.99
C SER A 26 4.89 -4.88 -11.44
N LYS A 27 4.70 -3.69 -10.87
CA LYS A 27 5.53 -2.49 -11.15
C LYS A 27 7.00 -2.73 -10.80
N LEU A 28 7.26 -3.32 -9.64
CA LEU A 28 8.62 -3.67 -9.20
C LEU A 28 9.30 -4.64 -10.16
N ASN A 29 8.62 -5.73 -10.53
CA ASN A 29 9.16 -6.72 -11.47
C ASN A 29 9.43 -6.16 -12.86
N LYS A 30 8.72 -5.09 -13.25
CA LYS A 30 8.92 -4.39 -14.52
C LYS A 30 9.98 -3.28 -14.44
N GLY A 31 10.62 -3.10 -13.30
CA GLY A 31 11.59 -2.02 -13.10
C GLY A 31 10.98 -0.61 -13.09
N LEU A 32 9.68 -0.49 -12.80
CA LEU A 32 8.95 0.78 -12.80
C LEU A 32 9.10 1.58 -11.49
N TYR A 33 10.06 1.21 -10.65
CA TYR A 33 10.48 1.99 -9.48
C TYR A 33 11.98 2.29 -9.65
N PRO A 34 12.34 3.44 -10.26
CA PRO A 34 13.73 3.83 -10.50
C PRO A 34 14.53 4.07 -9.22
N SER A 35 13.85 4.33 -8.10
CA SER A 35 14.45 4.51 -6.78
C SER A 35 13.50 4.05 -5.67
N PRO A 36 14.00 3.77 -4.45
CA PRO A 36 13.15 3.47 -3.30
C PRO A 36 12.15 4.60 -2.96
N LEU A 37 12.46 5.85 -3.29
CA LEU A 37 11.56 6.99 -3.07
C LEU A 37 10.30 6.91 -3.94
N GLU A 38 10.40 6.31 -5.14
CA GLU A 38 9.23 6.11 -6.02
C GLU A 38 8.34 4.96 -5.54
N PHE A 39 8.71 4.24 -4.48
CA PHE A 39 7.87 3.25 -3.82
C PHE A 39 6.74 3.88 -2.97
N ALA A 40 6.41 5.16 -3.20
CA ALA A 40 5.33 5.90 -2.56
C ALA A 40 3.94 5.26 -2.74
N ASP A 41 3.77 4.42 -3.77
CA ASP A 41 2.58 3.57 -3.97
C ASP A 41 2.19 2.74 -2.73
N ILE A 42 3.16 2.43 -1.86
CA ILE A 42 2.87 1.70 -0.61
C ILE A 42 2.00 2.52 0.33
N LYS A 43 2.27 3.83 0.42
CA LYS A 43 1.48 4.77 1.23
C LYS A 43 0.09 4.94 0.63
N LEU A 44 -0.01 4.99 -0.70
CA LEU A 44 -1.30 5.04 -1.39
C LEU A 44 -2.14 3.79 -1.09
N THR A 45 -1.53 2.60 -1.16
CA THR A 45 -2.19 1.34 -0.82
C THR A 45 -2.77 1.35 0.60
N PHE A 46 -2.00 1.83 1.59
CA PHE A 46 -2.48 1.91 2.97
C PHE A 46 -3.57 2.97 3.15
N ASN A 47 -3.39 4.15 2.54
CA ASN A 47 -4.37 5.22 2.61
C ASN A 47 -5.71 4.81 2.00
N ASP A 48 -5.69 4.14 0.84
CA ASP A 48 -6.90 3.60 0.21
C ASP A 48 -7.61 2.61 1.14
N ALA A 49 -6.83 1.75 1.78
CA ALA A 49 -7.36 0.74 2.68
C ALA A 49 -7.91 1.36 3.98
N LEU A 50 -7.27 2.37 4.56
CA LEU A 50 -7.77 3.12 5.73
C LEU A 50 -8.99 4.00 5.40
N LEU A 51 -9.07 4.53 4.17
CA LEU A 51 -10.19 5.33 3.70
C LEU A 51 -11.44 4.47 3.49
N TYR A 52 -11.28 3.31 2.85
CA TYR A 52 -12.39 2.39 2.60
C TYR A 52 -12.85 1.65 3.86
N ASN A 53 -11.93 1.35 4.79
CA ASN A 53 -12.24 0.66 6.04
C ASN A 53 -12.26 1.65 7.21
N PRO A 54 -13.43 2.07 7.73
CA PRO A 54 -13.50 3.06 8.80
C PRO A 54 -12.90 2.57 10.13
N LYS A 55 -12.56 3.52 11.00
CA LYS A 55 -12.04 3.24 12.36
C LYS A 55 -12.97 2.29 13.12
N GLY A 56 -12.39 1.27 13.74
CA GLY A 56 -13.12 0.22 14.46
C GLY A 56 -13.30 -1.07 13.66
N HIS A 57 -13.15 -1.02 12.33
CA HIS A 57 -13.12 -2.22 11.49
C HIS A 57 -11.82 -3.01 11.72
N GLU A 58 -11.87 -4.34 11.72
CA GLU A 58 -10.68 -5.17 11.94
C GLU A 58 -9.61 -4.95 10.87
N VAL A 59 -10.03 -4.73 9.63
CA VAL A 59 -9.11 -4.40 8.52
C VAL A 59 -8.35 -3.10 8.82
N HIS A 60 -8.99 -2.09 9.40
CA HIS A 60 -8.32 -0.82 9.76
C HIS A 60 -7.21 -1.06 10.78
N LYS A 61 -7.50 -1.83 11.84
CA LYS A 61 -6.52 -2.18 12.88
C LYS A 61 -5.32 -2.94 12.31
N LEU A 62 -5.57 -3.87 11.38
CA LEU A 62 -4.51 -4.64 10.72
C LEU A 62 -3.63 -3.74 9.85
N ILE A 63 -4.21 -2.78 9.13
CA ILE A 63 -3.44 -1.83 8.30
C ILE A 63 -2.57 -0.94 9.20
N ASP A 64 -3.10 -0.43 10.31
CA ASP A 64 -2.32 0.37 11.27
C ASP A 64 -1.10 -0.40 11.80
N GLN A 65 -1.28 -1.67 12.17
CA GLN A 65 -0.17 -2.53 12.62
C GLN A 65 0.85 -2.78 11.50
N PHE A 66 0.37 -3.03 10.28
CA PHE A 66 1.24 -3.28 9.14
C PHE A 66 2.03 -2.03 8.73
N LEU A 67 1.43 -0.84 8.82
CA LEU A 67 2.10 0.43 8.56
C LEU A 67 3.25 0.65 9.54
N GLN A 68 3.05 0.40 10.84
CA GLN A 68 4.10 0.52 11.84
C GLN A 68 5.28 -0.42 11.56
N LEU A 69 4.98 -1.68 11.22
CA LEU A 69 6.01 -2.65 10.84
C LEU A 69 6.76 -2.23 9.57
N PHE A 70 6.02 -1.77 8.56
CA PHE A 70 6.58 -1.31 7.30
C PHE A 70 7.52 -0.13 7.53
N GLU A 71 7.13 0.89 8.28
CA GLU A 71 7.98 2.06 8.57
C GLU A 71 9.28 1.66 9.26
N GLY A 72 9.21 0.76 10.25
CA GLY A 72 10.40 0.26 10.94
C GLY A 72 11.37 -0.47 9.99
N LEU A 73 10.85 -1.36 9.15
CA LEU A 73 11.67 -2.11 8.20
C LEU A 73 12.19 -1.24 7.04
N PHE A 74 11.36 -0.35 6.52
CA PHE A 74 11.69 0.51 5.39
C PHE A 74 12.76 1.52 5.76
N CYS A 75 12.69 2.15 6.93
CA CYS A 75 13.75 3.06 7.41
C CYS A 75 15.11 2.35 7.46
N LEU A 76 15.17 1.15 8.05
CA LEU A 76 16.41 0.37 8.11
C LEU A 76 16.94 -0.01 6.72
N ALA A 77 16.05 -0.41 5.81
CA ALA A 77 16.41 -0.76 4.43
C ALA A 77 16.89 0.47 3.64
N PHE A 78 16.21 1.60 3.80
CA PHE A 78 16.52 2.86 3.11
C PHE A 78 17.87 3.42 3.58
N GLU A 79 18.15 3.41 4.87
CA GLU A 79 19.46 3.81 5.40
C GLU A 79 20.62 2.97 4.83
N LYS A 80 20.39 1.67 4.60
CA LYS A 80 21.37 0.79 3.96
C LYS A 80 21.54 1.10 2.48
N TYR A 81 20.47 1.50 1.80
CA TYR A 81 20.51 1.93 0.40
C TYR A 81 21.33 3.21 0.22
N GLU A 82 21.10 4.22 1.06
CA GLU A 82 21.81 5.52 0.97
C GLU A 82 23.32 5.43 1.29
N LYS A 83 23.76 4.36 1.96
CA LYS A 83 25.17 4.12 2.31
C LYS A 83 25.95 3.37 1.21
N GLN A 84 25.30 2.96 0.12
CA GLN A 84 25.92 2.28 -1.03
C GLN A 84 26.42 3.28 -2.06
#